data_AF-A0A8W8JGL1-F1
#
_entry.id   AF-A0A8W8JGL1-F1
#
_cell.length_a   1.000
_cell.length_b   1.000
_cell.length_c   1.000
_cell.angle_alpha   90.00
_cell.angle_beta   90.00
_cell.angle_gamma   90.00
#
_symmetry.space_group_name_H-M   'P 1'
#
loop_
_entity.id
_entity.type
_entity.pdbx_description
1 polymer ?
#
loop_
_entity_poly.entity_id
_entity_poly.type
_entity_poly.pdbx_seq_one_letter_code
_entity_poly.pdbx_strand_id
1 'polypeptide(L)'
;MELKKCNFINQNCTTLDNFEYHCLTNKFQHIFVEVCAPNKMIVGQNCPYYDVQHNSINYNLNQPCKEHKKPCPSVYTSSSVYLYQECYNEARNSKAHSNDNLRNEDSSVPGKQYFLQLQIKISWILAILFTLFMVVLIYICWPKKSSRLKQMCNAIQQRMLGKSPLTNDEESEELNANQPETTTEVSTD
;
A
#
# COMPACT_ATOMS: atom_id res chain seq x y z
N MET A 1 35.42 -15.68 9.99
CA MET A 1 34.36 -14.86 10.61
C MET A 1 34.87 -13.44 10.59
N GLU A 2 34.33 -12.57 9.73
CA GLU A 2 34.71 -11.16 9.75
C GLU A 2 34.24 -10.55 11.07
N LEU A 3 35.17 -9.95 11.82
CA LEU A 3 34.84 -9.24 13.05
C LEU A 3 34.17 -7.93 12.65
N LYS A 4 32.83 -7.88 12.70
CA LYS A 4 32.06 -6.66 12.46
C LYS A 4 32.40 -5.66 13.56
N LYS A 5 33.07 -4.56 13.17
CA LYS A 5 33.40 -3.44 14.06
C LYS A 5 32.25 -2.43 14.05
N CYS A 6 32.01 -1.73 15.15
CA CYS A 6 30.99 -0.67 15.21
C CYS A 6 31.61 0.72 15.32
N ASN A 7 32.95 0.80 15.47
CA ASN A 7 33.70 2.02 15.77
C ASN A 7 33.68 3.07 14.64
N PHE A 8 33.26 2.70 13.43
CA PHE A 8 33.14 3.63 12.30
C PHE A 8 31.77 4.34 12.25
N ILE A 9 30.81 3.90 13.06
CA ILE A 9 29.49 4.52 13.13
C ILE A 9 29.58 5.74 14.05
N ASN A 10 29.34 6.92 13.49
CA ASN A 10 29.27 8.14 14.27
C ASN A 10 27.95 8.19 15.04
N GLN A 11 28.00 8.09 16.36
CA GLN A 11 26.84 8.08 17.25
C GLN A 11 27.17 8.83 18.55
N ASN A 12 26.15 9.38 19.21
CA ASN A 12 26.27 10.11 20.48
C ASN A 12 25.44 9.48 21.62
N CYS A 13 24.94 8.26 21.41
CA CYS A 13 24.11 7.52 22.35
C CYS A 13 24.92 6.92 23.52
N THR A 14 26.17 6.54 23.29
CA THR A 14 27.07 5.95 24.29
C THR A 14 28.55 6.18 23.94
N THR A 15 29.46 5.79 24.84
CA THR A 15 30.90 5.79 24.56
C THR A 15 31.26 4.77 23.47
N LEU A 16 32.31 5.02 22.70
CA LEU A 16 32.72 4.16 21.59
C LEU A 16 32.95 2.70 22.03
N ASP A 17 33.56 2.51 23.20
CA ASP A 17 33.86 1.18 23.76
C ASP A 17 32.60 0.40 24.18
N ASN A 18 31.51 1.10 24.47
CA ASN A 18 30.23 0.49 24.81
C ASN A 18 29.32 0.31 23.59
N PHE A 19 29.71 0.75 22.39
CA PHE A 19 28.91 0.59 21.18
C PHE A 19 29.41 -0.63 20.40
N GLU A 20 28.83 -1.78 20.70
CA GLU A 20 29.33 -3.07 20.26
C GLU A 20 28.43 -3.70 19.19
N TYR A 21 28.99 -4.69 18.50
CA TYR A 21 28.22 -5.49 17.55
C TYR A 21 27.37 -6.50 18.30
N HIS A 22 26.11 -6.59 17.90
CA HIS A 22 25.14 -7.54 18.42
C HIS A 22 24.53 -8.33 17.28
N CYS A 23 24.44 -9.65 17.46
CA CYS A 23 23.56 -10.51 16.69
C CYS A 23 22.49 -10.97 17.67
N LEU A 24 21.23 -10.60 17.44
CA LEU A 24 20.10 -10.91 18.31
C LEU A 24 18.94 -11.38 17.46
N THR A 25 17.90 -11.91 18.10
CA THR A 25 16.62 -12.11 17.42
C THR A 25 15.71 -10.89 17.62
N ASN A 26 14.68 -10.73 16.78
CA ASN A 26 13.63 -9.75 17.04
C ASN A 26 12.72 -10.20 18.21
N LYS A 27 11.80 -9.33 18.65
CA LYS A 27 10.84 -9.63 19.73
C LYS A 27 10.08 -10.95 19.57
N PHE A 28 9.79 -11.34 18.33
CA PHE A 28 9.07 -12.57 17.98
C PHE A 28 9.99 -13.77 17.74
N GLN A 29 11.31 -13.58 17.80
CA GLN A 29 12.32 -14.63 17.67
C GLN A 29 12.37 -15.35 16.32
N HIS A 30 11.74 -14.80 15.28
CA HIS A 30 11.69 -15.42 13.96
C HIS A 30 12.72 -14.84 12.98
N ILE A 31 13.37 -13.73 13.35
CA ILE A 31 14.31 -13.01 12.47
C ILE A 31 15.59 -12.71 13.22
N PHE A 32 16.71 -12.90 12.54
CA PHE A 32 18.03 -12.44 12.99
C PHE A 32 18.21 -10.96 12.70
N VAL A 33 18.67 -10.23 13.71
CA VAL A 33 18.98 -8.81 13.65
C VAL A 33 20.44 -8.63 14.00
N GLU A 34 21.22 -8.15 13.03
CA GLU A 34 22.61 -7.76 13.20
C GLU A 34 22.65 -6.24 13.31
N VAL A 35 23.15 -5.72 14.43
CA VAL A 35 23.09 -4.29 14.73
C VAL A 35 24.30 -3.86 15.57
N CYS A 36 24.68 -2.61 15.44
CA CYS A 36 25.59 -1.95 16.38
C CYS A 36 24.74 -1.18 17.40
N ALA A 37 24.90 -1.47 18.69
CA ALA A 37 24.07 -0.89 19.74
C ALA A 37 24.87 -0.74 21.05
N PRO A 38 24.38 0.08 22.00
CA PRO A 38 24.97 0.13 23.33
C PRO A 38 24.89 -1.23 24.02
N ASN A 39 26.02 -1.70 24.55
CA ASN A 39 26.08 -2.95 25.29
C ASN A 39 25.23 -2.84 26.55
N LYS A 40 24.32 -3.81 26.73
CA LYS A 40 23.38 -3.87 27.84
C LYS A 40 23.67 -5.09 28.71
N MET A 41 23.58 -4.90 30.02
CA MET A 41 23.57 -6.01 30.97
C MET A 41 22.23 -6.72 30.93
N ILE A 42 22.26 -8.01 30.63
CA ILE A 42 21.10 -8.90 30.60
C ILE A 42 21.04 -9.63 31.94
N VAL A 43 19.89 -9.54 32.61
CA VAL A 43 19.67 -10.09 33.95
C VAL A 43 18.56 -11.15 33.90
N GLY A 44 18.72 -12.20 34.69
CA GLY A 44 17.66 -13.18 34.95
C GLY A 44 17.68 -14.42 34.07
N GLN A 45 18.83 -14.79 33.48
CA GLN A 45 18.99 -16.01 32.67
C GLN A 45 17.96 -16.11 31.53
N ASN A 46 17.75 -15.01 30.82
CA ASN A 46 16.83 -14.92 29.70
C ASN A 46 17.59 -14.56 28.43
N CYS A 47 17.11 -15.04 27.28
CA CYS A 47 17.61 -14.61 25.98
C CYS A 47 17.11 -13.18 25.69
N PRO A 48 18.00 -12.23 25.33
CA PRO A 48 17.58 -10.90 24.92
C PRO A 48 17.15 -10.89 23.45
N TYR A 49 16.39 -9.86 23.10
CA TYR A 49 15.98 -9.56 21.74
C TYR A 49 16.27 -8.10 21.42
N TYR A 50 16.38 -7.80 20.13
CA TYR A 50 16.40 -6.43 19.64
C TYR A 50 14.98 -5.98 19.31
N ASP A 51 14.54 -4.90 19.96
CA ASP A 51 13.31 -4.21 19.64
C ASP A 51 13.59 -3.23 18.50
N VAL A 52 13.17 -3.62 17.29
CA VAL A 52 13.33 -2.81 16.07
C VAL A 52 12.50 -1.52 16.14
N GLN A 53 11.38 -1.52 16.86
CA GLN A 53 10.52 -0.34 16.98
C GLN A 53 11.15 0.71 17.90
N HIS A 54 11.75 0.27 19.00
CA HIS A 54 12.36 1.16 20.00
C HIS A 54 13.88 1.26 19.88
N ASN A 55 14.49 0.65 18.86
CA ASN A 55 15.94 0.58 18.63
C ASN A 55 16.75 0.22 19.89
N SER A 56 16.28 -0.77 20.65
CA SER A 56 16.85 -1.11 21.94
C SER A 56 16.93 -2.61 22.18
N ILE A 57 17.94 -3.03 22.94
CA ILE A 57 18.08 -4.41 23.38
C ILE A 57 17.25 -4.60 24.64
N ASN A 58 16.41 -5.62 24.70
CA ASN A 58 15.55 -5.94 25.84
C ASN A 58 15.65 -7.42 26.21
N TYR A 59 15.36 -7.76 27.46
CA TYR A 59 15.30 -9.15 27.92
C TYR A 59 13.96 -9.78 27.50
N ASN A 60 13.97 -11.05 27.06
CA ASN A 60 12.73 -11.79 26.83
C ASN A 60 12.39 -12.69 28.02
N LEU A 61 11.40 -12.31 28.82
CA LEU A 61 10.92 -13.13 29.94
C LEU A 61 10.29 -14.46 29.49
N ASN A 62 9.87 -14.55 28.23
CA ASN A 62 9.24 -15.74 27.67
C ASN A 62 10.26 -16.71 27.06
N GLN A 63 11.55 -16.37 27.08
CA GLN A 63 12.60 -17.26 26.60
C GLN A 63 13.72 -17.39 27.65
N PRO A 64 13.49 -18.20 28.69
CA PRO A 64 14.53 -18.52 29.65
C PRO A 64 15.64 -19.31 28.95
N CYS A 65 16.88 -18.92 29.18
CA CYS A 65 18.04 -19.68 28.73
C CYS A 65 18.46 -20.74 29.77
N LYS A 66 17.83 -20.76 30.96
CA LYS A 66 18.21 -21.62 32.08
C LYS A 66 18.04 -23.11 31.77
N GLU A 67 17.05 -23.43 30.94
CA GLU A 67 16.67 -24.82 30.60
C GLU A 67 17.46 -25.36 29.41
N HIS A 68 18.29 -24.52 28.80
CA HIS A 68 19.15 -24.89 27.68
C HIS A 68 20.27 -25.84 28.12
N LYS A 69 20.76 -26.66 27.18
CA LYS A 69 21.89 -27.57 27.42
C LYS A 69 23.13 -26.80 27.87
N LYS A 70 23.31 -25.59 27.33
CA LYS A 70 24.29 -24.62 27.81
C LYS A 70 23.54 -23.40 28.39
N PRO A 71 23.29 -23.37 29.70
CA PRO A 71 22.58 -22.26 30.31
C PRO A 71 23.41 -20.97 30.25
N CYS A 72 22.72 -19.84 30.08
CA CYS A 72 23.37 -18.54 30.19
C CYS A 72 23.48 -18.10 31.67
N PRO A 73 24.51 -17.31 32.03
CA PRO A 73 24.70 -16.81 33.39
C PRO A 73 23.53 -15.94 33.87
N SER A 74 23.39 -15.78 35.19
CA SER A 74 22.39 -14.88 35.78
C SER A 74 22.50 -13.44 35.31
N VAL A 75 23.73 -13.01 35.03
CA VAL A 75 24.05 -11.70 34.50
C VAL A 75 25.13 -11.84 33.43
N TYR A 76 24.90 -11.27 32.26
CA TYR A 76 25.86 -11.28 31.16
C TYR A 76 25.62 -10.10 30.20
N THR A 77 26.60 -9.80 29.34
CA THR A 77 26.52 -8.69 28.39
C THR A 77 25.76 -9.09 27.13
N SER A 78 24.98 -8.18 26.57
CA SER A 78 24.24 -8.39 25.32
C SER A 78 25.14 -8.70 24.12
N SER A 79 26.42 -8.32 24.14
CA SER A 79 27.37 -8.67 23.08
C SER A 79 27.84 -10.13 23.14
N SER A 80 27.65 -10.82 24.27
CA SER A 80 28.04 -12.22 24.44
C SER A 80 26.91 -13.22 24.17
N VAL A 81 25.75 -12.77 23.68
CA VAL A 81 24.55 -13.61 23.45
C VAL A 81 24.82 -14.70 22.41
N TYR A 82 25.71 -14.45 21.44
CA TYR A 82 26.13 -15.44 20.44
C TYR A 82 26.73 -16.71 21.05
N LEU A 83 27.19 -16.67 22.31
CA LEU A 83 27.70 -17.84 23.03
C LEU A 83 26.59 -18.83 23.43
N TYR A 84 25.33 -18.42 23.38
CA TYR A 84 24.14 -19.19 23.76
C TYR A 84 23.30 -19.45 22.51
N GLN A 85 23.76 -20.40 21.70
CA GLN A 85 23.17 -20.70 20.39
C GLN A 85 21.68 -21.06 20.47
N GLU A 86 21.22 -21.61 21.58
CA GLU A 86 19.81 -21.98 21.78
C GLU A 86 18.86 -20.77 21.79
N CYS A 87 19.34 -19.57 22.12
CA CYS A 87 18.56 -18.32 21.97
C CYS A 87 18.15 -18.01 20.52
N TYR A 88 18.71 -18.71 19.54
CA TYR A 88 18.42 -18.53 18.12
C TYR A 88 17.68 -19.71 17.49
N ASN A 89 17.24 -20.71 18.29
CA ASN A 89 16.54 -21.89 17.77
C ASN A 89 15.32 -21.51 16.93
N GLU A 90 14.43 -20.67 17.45
CA GLU A 90 13.22 -20.24 16.74
C GLU A 90 13.54 -19.50 15.43
N ALA A 91 14.56 -18.65 15.43
CA ALA A 91 14.99 -17.91 14.23
C ALA A 91 15.61 -18.85 13.20
N ARG A 92 16.32 -19.90 13.64
CA ARG A 92 16.82 -20.94 12.73
C ARG A 92 15.70 -21.79 12.16
N ASN A 93 14.74 -22.20 12.99
CA ASN A 93 13.61 -23.03 12.59
C ASN A 93 12.73 -22.30 11.57
N SER A 94 12.40 -21.04 11.84
CA SER A 94 11.67 -20.18 10.90
C SER A 94 12.43 -20.00 9.58
N LYS A 95 13.74 -19.74 9.62
CA LYS A 95 14.57 -19.67 8.41
C LYS A 95 14.61 -21.01 7.65
N ALA A 96 14.67 -22.14 8.35
CA ALA A 96 14.62 -23.46 7.75
C ALA A 96 13.27 -23.73 7.08
N HIS A 97 12.15 -23.39 7.72
CA HIS A 97 10.82 -23.49 7.13
C HIS A 97 10.65 -22.57 5.91
N SER A 98 11.17 -21.34 5.94
CA SER A 98 11.18 -20.47 4.76
C SER A 98 12.01 -21.08 3.62
N ASN A 99 13.16 -21.67 3.94
CA ASN A 99 14.00 -22.34 2.94
C ASN A 99 13.41 -23.64 2.42
N ASP A 100 12.64 -24.38 3.24
CA ASP A 100 11.95 -25.59 2.81
C ASP A 100 10.76 -25.25 1.91
N ASN A 101 10.00 -24.19 2.23
CA ASN A 101 9.02 -23.64 1.30
C ASN A 101 9.68 -23.15 -0.01
N LEU A 102 10.90 -22.60 0.06
CA LEU A 102 11.66 -22.18 -1.13
C LEU A 102 12.26 -23.36 -1.91
N ARG A 103 12.69 -24.45 -1.25
CA ARG A 103 13.23 -25.67 -1.89
C ARG A 103 12.12 -26.58 -2.42
N ASN A 104 10.97 -26.64 -1.76
CA ASN A 104 9.76 -27.26 -2.29
C ASN A 104 9.17 -26.43 -3.44
N GLU A 105 9.57 -25.17 -3.59
CA GLU A 105 9.34 -24.35 -4.79
C GLU A 105 10.52 -24.41 -5.79
N ASP A 106 11.49 -25.31 -5.60
CA ASP A 106 12.61 -25.56 -6.55
C ASP A 106 12.71 -27.04 -6.99
N SER A 107 11.70 -27.86 -6.66
CA SER A 107 11.46 -29.12 -7.36
C SER A 107 10.46 -28.86 -8.49
N SER A 108 10.94 -28.31 -9.60
CA SER A 108 10.31 -28.38 -10.93
C SER A 108 8.76 -28.40 -10.93
N VAL A 109 8.12 -27.27 -10.65
CA VAL A 109 6.77 -27.02 -11.16
C VAL A 109 6.88 -25.98 -12.27
N PRO A 110 6.95 -26.38 -13.55
CA PRO A 110 6.94 -25.48 -14.71
C PRO A 110 5.57 -24.80 -14.92
N GLY A 111 4.85 -24.47 -13.85
CA GLY A 111 3.48 -23.93 -13.87
C GLY A 111 3.38 -22.49 -13.38
N LYS A 112 3.97 -22.13 -12.24
CA LYS A 112 3.76 -20.79 -11.62
C LYS A 112 4.43 -19.66 -12.41
N GLN A 113 5.65 -19.86 -12.91
CA GLN A 113 6.37 -18.82 -13.66
C GLN A 113 5.74 -18.54 -15.03
N TYR A 114 5.24 -19.59 -15.71
CA TYR A 114 4.47 -19.42 -16.94
C TYR A 114 3.10 -18.81 -16.67
N PHE A 115 2.44 -19.14 -15.56
CA PHE A 115 1.14 -18.58 -15.19
C PHE A 115 1.23 -17.07 -14.94
N LEU A 116 2.23 -16.58 -14.20
CA LEU A 116 2.38 -15.15 -13.91
C LEU A 116 2.68 -14.33 -15.18
N GLN A 117 3.51 -14.87 -16.08
CA GLN A 117 3.77 -14.28 -17.40
C GLN A 117 2.53 -14.35 -18.32
N LEU A 118 1.75 -15.42 -18.26
CA LEU A 118 0.52 -15.59 -19.05
C LEU A 118 -0.58 -14.62 -18.60
N GLN A 119 -0.72 -14.39 -17.29
CA GLN A 119 -1.69 -13.44 -16.73
C GLN A 119 -1.41 -12.00 -17.20
N ILE A 120 -0.14 -11.59 -17.21
CA ILE A 120 0.24 -10.26 -17.73
C ILE A 120 -0.13 -10.15 -19.20
N LYS A 121 0.18 -11.16 -20.03
CA LYS A 121 -0.15 -11.13 -21.46
C LYS A 121 -1.66 -11.13 -21.72
N ILE A 122 -2.45 -11.92 -21.00
CA ILE A 122 -3.92 -11.94 -21.14
C ILE A 122 -4.50 -10.58 -20.74
N SER A 123 -4.02 -9.99 -19.64
CA SER A 123 -4.46 -8.67 -19.20
C SER A 123 -4.21 -7.60 -20.27
N TRP A 124 -3.04 -7.61 -20.90
CA TRP A 124 -2.71 -6.68 -21.99
C TRP A 124 -3.58 -6.90 -23.24
N ILE A 125 -3.82 -8.15 -23.63
CA ILE A 125 -4.68 -8.47 -24.79
C ILE A 125 -6.11 -7.97 -24.56
N LEU A 126 -6.68 -8.18 -23.36
CA LEU A 126 -8.01 -7.71 -23.02
C LEU A 126 -8.11 -6.18 -23.01
N ALA A 127 -7.10 -5.49 -22.49
CA ALA A 127 -7.04 -4.03 -22.52
C ALA A 127 -7.03 -3.48 -23.95
N ILE A 128 -6.23 -4.08 -24.85
CA ILE A 128 -6.18 -3.69 -26.26
C ILE A 128 -7.54 -3.91 -26.94
N LEU A 129 -8.17 -5.07 -26.76
CA LEU A 129 -9.48 -5.36 -27.34
C LEU A 129 -10.55 -4.36 -26.86
N PHE A 130 -10.55 -4.02 -25.56
CA PHE A 130 -11.46 -3.04 -24.99
C PHE A 130 -11.24 -1.63 -25.58
N THR A 131 -9.97 -1.20 -25.75
CA THR A 131 -9.67 0.10 -26.33
C THR A 131 -10.13 0.21 -27.78
N LEU A 132 -9.93 -0.83 -28.60
CA LEU A 132 -10.39 -0.87 -29.98
C LEU A 132 -11.92 -0.81 -30.06
N PHE A 133 -12.61 -1.56 -29.21
CA PHE A 133 -14.07 -1.53 -29.12
C PHE A 133 -14.59 -0.12 -28.78
N MET A 134 -13.98 0.55 -27.80
CA MET A 134 -14.34 1.93 -27.45
C MET A 134 -14.10 2.92 -28.60
N VAL A 135 -12.98 2.80 -29.33
CA VAL A 135 -12.70 3.64 -30.51
C VAL A 135 -13.73 3.41 -31.62
N VAL A 136 -14.13 2.16 -31.85
CA VAL A 136 -15.18 1.81 -32.82
C VAL A 136 -16.53 2.38 -32.41
N LEU A 137 -16.91 2.27 -31.12
CA LEU A 137 -18.11 2.90 -30.60
C LEU A 137 -18.06 4.42 -30.77
N ILE A 138 -16.93 5.05 -30.46
CA ILE A 138 -16.75 6.49 -30.66
C ILE A 138 -16.91 6.83 -32.14
N TYR A 139 -16.33 6.06 -33.07
CA TYR A 139 -16.42 6.28 -34.52
C TYR A 139 -17.81 6.04 -35.10
N ILE A 140 -18.56 5.06 -34.58
CA ILE A 140 -19.96 4.75 -34.96
C ILE A 140 -20.95 5.70 -34.29
N CYS A 141 -20.64 6.23 -33.10
CA CYS A 141 -21.42 7.26 -32.42
C CYS A 141 -21.07 8.68 -32.89
N TRP A 142 -19.86 8.88 -33.44
CA TRP A 142 -19.42 10.15 -34.05
C TRP A 142 -20.30 10.66 -35.20
N PRO A 143 -20.93 9.86 -36.07
CA PRO A 143 -21.65 10.37 -37.22
C PRO A 143 -23.05 10.89 -36.87
N LYS A 144 -23.50 10.83 -35.61
CA LYS A 144 -24.88 11.23 -35.27
C LYS A 144 -25.05 12.38 -34.28
N LYS A 145 -23.97 12.93 -33.72
CA LYS A 145 -24.06 14.17 -32.90
C LYS A 145 -23.59 15.43 -33.62
N SER A 146 -22.78 15.31 -34.67
CA SER A 146 -22.29 16.45 -35.46
C SER A 146 -23.33 17.02 -36.45
N SER A 147 -24.38 16.27 -36.79
CA SER A 147 -25.46 16.74 -37.67
C SER A 147 -26.55 17.55 -36.95
N ARG A 148 -26.75 17.36 -35.64
CA ARG A 148 -27.71 18.18 -34.86
C ARG A 148 -27.18 19.59 -34.56
N LEU A 149 -25.86 19.77 -34.45
CA LEU A 149 -25.25 21.08 -34.21
C LEU A 149 -25.27 21.97 -35.48
N LYS A 150 -25.15 21.38 -36.67
CA LYS A 150 -25.28 22.12 -37.95
C LYS A 150 -26.72 22.57 -38.24
N GLN A 151 -27.74 21.82 -37.83
CA GLN A 151 -29.15 22.26 -37.96
C GLN A 151 -29.48 23.46 -37.05
N MET A 152 -28.84 23.55 -35.88
CA MET A 152 -29.09 24.66 -34.94
C MET A 152 -28.41 25.97 -35.37
N CYS A 153 -27.27 25.95 -36.07
CA CYS A 153 -26.67 27.17 -36.63
C CYS A 153 -27.50 27.75 -37.79
N ASN A 154 -28.03 26.91 -38.69
CA ASN A 154 -28.83 27.40 -39.82
C ASN A 154 -30.19 27.98 -39.36
N ALA A 155 -30.80 27.41 -38.31
CA ALA A 155 -32.05 27.89 -37.74
C ALA A 155 -31.89 29.23 -36.98
N ILE A 156 -30.72 29.47 -36.37
CA ILE A 156 -30.40 30.74 -35.68
C ILE A 156 -30.05 31.83 -36.70
N GLN A 157 -29.34 31.50 -37.77
CA GLN A 157 -28.95 32.46 -38.82
C GLN A 157 -30.16 32.99 -39.61
N GLN A 158 -31.21 32.17 -39.80
CA GLN A 158 -32.48 32.60 -40.41
C GLN A 158 -33.29 33.55 -39.50
N ARG A 159 -33.13 33.47 -38.17
CA ARG A 159 -33.79 34.38 -37.21
C ARG A 159 -33.11 35.75 -37.13
N MET A 160 -31.81 35.83 -37.44
CA MET A 160 -31.03 37.08 -37.37
C MET A 160 -31.21 37.98 -38.62
N LEU A 161 -31.61 37.41 -39.76
CA LEU A 161 -31.89 38.15 -41.01
C LEU A 161 -33.40 38.40 -41.25
N GLY A 162 -34.26 37.84 -40.41
CA GLY A 162 -35.71 37.97 -40.49
C GLY A 162 -36.26 38.91 -39.42
N LYS A 163 -36.49 40.16 -39.82
CA LYS A 163 -37.35 41.19 -39.18
C LYS A 163 -36.66 42.18 -38.23
N SER A 164 -36.03 43.18 -38.84
CA SER A 164 -36.31 44.58 -38.47
C SER A 164 -37.50 45.03 -39.34
N PRO A 165 -38.51 45.69 -38.77
CA PRO A 165 -38.43 47.16 -38.76
C PRO A 165 -38.87 47.78 -37.43
N LEU A 166 -38.19 48.87 -37.09
CA LEU A 166 -38.76 49.95 -36.29
C LEU A 166 -40.07 50.41 -36.93
N THR A 167 -41.10 50.58 -36.11
CA THR A 167 -41.95 51.78 -36.16
C THR A 167 -42.60 51.95 -34.81
N ASN A 168 -42.58 53.20 -34.37
CA ASN A 168 -43.16 53.68 -33.13
C ASN A 168 -44.70 53.69 -33.21
N ASP A 169 -45.27 54.10 -32.09
CA ASP A 169 -46.56 54.79 -31.92
C ASP A 169 -47.73 53.90 -31.46
N GLU A 170 -48.22 54.25 -30.25
CA GLU A 170 -49.63 54.39 -29.83
C GLU A 170 -50.58 53.19 -30.07
N GLU A 171 -51.53 52.80 -29.22
CA GLU A 171 -52.29 53.41 -28.14
C GLU A 171 -53.36 52.35 -27.73
N SER A 172 -53.94 52.49 -26.53
CA SER A 172 -55.17 51.87 -26.00
C SER A 172 -55.16 50.33 -25.79
N GLU A 173 -55.23 49.81 -24.56
CA GLU A 173 -56.31 49.87 -23.55
C GLU A 173 -57.45 48.87 -23.84
N GLU A 174 -58.00 48.31 -22.75
CA GLU A 174 -59.22 47.49 -22.67
C GLU A 174 -59.10 46.02 -23.12
N LEU A 175 -59.67 45.00 -22.46
CA LEU A 175 -60.42 44.88 -21.22
C LEU A 175 -60.50 43.36 -20.94
N ASN A 176 -60.34 42.99 -19.66
CA ASN A 176 -61.06 41.94 -18.92
C ASN A 176 -61.71 40.77 -19.72
N ALA A 177 -61.43 39.52 -19.31
CA ALA A 177 -62.40 38.74 -18.52
C ALA A 177 -62.07 37.24 -18.45
N ASN A 178 -62.18 36.74 -17.21
CA ASN A 178 -62.59 35.40 -16.81
C ASN A 178 -61.51 34.31 -16.62
N GLN A 179 -61.00 34.30 -15.38
CA GLN A 179 -60.81 33.17 -14.44
C GLN A 179 -61.74 31.96 -14.73
N PRO A 180 -61.35 30.70 -14.44
CA PRO A 180 -61.09 30.21 -13.08
C PRO A 180 -59.74 29.47 -12.94
N GLU A 181 -58.85 29.83 -12.00
CA GLU A 181 -58.73 29.28 -10.64
C GLU A 181 -59.05 27.78 -10.51
N THR A 182 -58.02 26.97 -10.25
CA THR A 182 -57.70 26.40 -8.90
C THR A 182 -58.34 24.99 -8.82
N THR A 183 -57.71 23.91 -8.37
CA THR A 183 -56.66 23.74 -7.38
C THR A 183 -55.98 22.40 -7.64
N THR A 184 -54.67 22.39 -7.43
CA THR A 184 -53.89 21.26 -6.91
C THR A 184 -54.58 20.62 -5.70
N GLU A 185 -54.44 19.31 -5.50
CA GLU A 185 -54.13 18.81 -4.15
C GLU A 185 -53.42 17.45 -4.20
N VAL A 186 -52.33 17.39 -3.45
CA VAL A 186 -51.46 16.24 -3.21
C VAL A 186 -51.57 15.91 -1.73
N SER A 187 -51.74 14.62 -1.47
CA SER A 187 -51.31 13.83 -0.29
C SER A 187 -51.83 14.17 1.10
N THR A 188 -52.42 13.12 1.67
CA THR A 188 -52.62 12.80 3.09
C THR A 188 -51.37 12.94 3.95
N ASP A 189 -51.54 13.50 5.16
CA ASP A 189 -51.40 12.81 6.45
C ASP A 189 -52.32 13.48 7.50
#